data_AF-A0A954SIW0-F1
#
_entry.id   AF-A0A954SIW0-F1
#
_cell.length_a   1.000
_cell.length_b   1.000
_cell.length_c   1.000
_cell.angle_alpha   90.00
_cell.angle_beta   90.00
_cell.angle_gamma   90.00
#
_symmetry.space_group_name_H-M   'P 1'
#
loop_
_entity.id
_entity.type
_entity.pdbx_description
1 polymer ?
#
loop_
_entity_poly.entity_id
_entity_poly.type
_entity_poly.pdbx_seq_one_letter_code
_entity_poly.pdbx_strand_id
1 'polypeptide(L)'
;CVAACKNASASLFVGAKVSQFALLPQGAPERASRVLNMVGQMDAEGFGACTNTGECEAACPAGISIENIARMNREYLKATLTAAP
;
A
#
# COMPACT_ATOMS: atom_id res chain seq x y z
N CYS A 1 -6.43 10.73 2.69
CA CYS A 1 -6.86 9.32 2.84
C CYS A 1 -6.68 8.82 4.27
N VAL A 2 -5.48 8.87 4.86
CA VAL A 2 -5.23 8.39 6.25
C VAL A 2 -6.16 9.03 7.27
N ALA A 3 -6.25 10.37 7.26
CA ALA A 3 -7.13 11.13 8.15
C ALA A 3 -8.63 10.87 7.95
N ALA A 4 -9.03 10.32 6.80
CA ALA A 4 -10.43 10.01 6.51
C ALA A 4 -10.84 8.61 6.98
N CYS A 5 -9.87 7.73 7.28
CA CYS A 5 -10.16 6.37 7.68
C CYS A 5 -10.41 6.32 9.20
N LYS A 6 -11.52 5.72 9.63
CA LYS A 6 -11.91 5.59 11.06
C LYS A 6 -10.81 5.09 11.99
N ASN A 7 -9.95 4.18 11.52
CA ASN A 7 -8.86 3.61 12.30
C ASN A 7 -7.47 4.13 11.86
N ALA A 8 -7.44 5.27 11.18
CA ALA A 8 -6.23 5.89 10.65
C ALA A 8 -5.39 4.95 9.77
N SER A 9 -6.02 4.08 8.99
CA SER A 9 -5.28 3.20 8.08
C SER A 9 -4.55 3.97 6.99
N ALA A 10 -3.26 3.69 6.83
CA ALA A 10 -2.44 4.24 5.77
C ALA A 10 -2.40 3.38 4.50
N SER A 11 -3.13 2.26 4.46
CA SER A 11 -3.05 1.29 3.37
C SER A 11 -3.34 1.88 1.98
N LEU A 12 -4.29 2.83 1.85
CA LEU A 12 -4.56 3.47 0.55
C LEU A 12 -3.37 4.33 0.07
N PHE A 13 -2.74 5.07 0.99
CA PHE A 13 -1.57 5.89 0.67
C PHE A 13 -0.38 5.02 0.28
N VAL A 14 -0.06 4.03 1.12
CA VAL A 14 1.05 3.11 0.88
C VAL A 14 0.82 2.33 -0.41
N GLY A 15 -0.38 1.80 -0.60
CA GLY A 15 -0.71 1.08 -1.82
C GLY A 15 -0.58 1.93 -3.08
N ALA A 16 -0.98 3.20 -3.04
CA ALA A 16 -0.79 4.11 -4.18
C ALA A 16 0.69 4.33 -4.49
N LYS A 17 1.55 4.49 -3.47
CA LYS A 17 3.00 4.66 -3.64
C LYS A 17 3.69 3.39 -4.13
N VAL A 18 3.27 2.23 -3.68
CA VAL A 18 3.74 0.94 -4.21
C VAL A 18 3.33 0.79 -5.67
N SER A 19 2.05 1.03 -5.99
CA SER A 19 1.53 0.96 -7.36
C SER A 19 2.23 1.90 -8.34
N GLN A 20 2.60 3.11 -7.90
CA GLN A 20 3.27 4.13 -8.71
C GLN A 20 4.48 3.57 -9.47
N PHE A 21 5.28 2.71 -8.83
CA PHE A 21 6.46 2.12 -9.44
C PHE A 21 6.29 0.64 -9.79
N ALA A 22 5.40 -0.09 -9.11
CA ALA A 22 5.13 -1.50 -9.43
C ALA A 22 4.51 -1.68 -10.82
N LEU A 23 3.83 -0.66 -11.35
CA LEU A 23 3.26 -0.66 -12.71
C LEU A 23 4.27 -0.36 -13.82
N LEU A 24 5.43 0.17 -13.46
CA LEU A 24 6.44 0.62 -14.41
C LEU A 24 7.56 -0.44 -14.51
N PRO A 25 8.09 -0.71 -15.72
CA PRO A 25 9.22 -1.64 -15.88
C PRO A 25 10.46 -1.15 -15.12
N GLN A 26 10.66 0.16 -15.01
CA GLN A 26 11.78 0.75 -14.27
C GLN A 26 11.72 0.44 -12.77
N GLY A 27 10.53 0.22 -12.21
CA GLY A 27 10.34 -0.11 -10.81
C GLY A 27 10.43 -1.61 -10.50
N ALA A 28 10.63 -2.47 -11.50
CA ALA A 28 10.70 -3.92 -11.29
C ALA A 28 11.85 -4.37 -10.37
N PRO A 29 13.09 -3.84 -10.47
CA PRO A 29 14.21 -4.29 -9.62
C PRO A 29 13.97 -4.06 -8.12
N GLU A 30 13.28 -2.98 -7.78
CA GLU A 30 13.03 -2.58 -6.38
C GLU A 30 11.64 -2.95 -5.90
N ARG A 31 10.84 -3.69 -6.70
CA ARG A 31 9.42 -3.88 -6.41
C ARG A 31 9.20 -4.58 -5.06
N ALA A 32 9.96 -5.65 -4.81
CA ALA A 32 9.85 -6.44 -3.59
C ALA A 32 10.37 -5.68 -2.36
N SER A 33 11.57 -5.10 -2.43
CA SER A 33 12.13 -4.32 -1.32
C SER A 33 11.28 -3.11 -0.99
N ARG A 34 10.73 -2.41 -2.00
CA ARG A 34 9.84 -1.26 -1.81
C ARG A 34 8.59 -1.64 -1.03
N VAL A 35 7.87 -2.68 -1.43
CA VAL A 35 6.63 -3.04 -0.73
C VAL A 35 6.91 -3.52 0.70
N LEU A 36 7.97 -4.31 0.91
CA LEU A 36 8.37 -4.76 2.25
C LEU A 36 8.74 -3.58 3.15
N ASN A 37 9.57 -2.66 2.66
CA ASN A 37 10.01 -1.50 3.43
C ASN A 37 8.86 -0.53 3.74
N MET A 38 7.97 -0.28 2.77
CA MET A 38 6.86 0.65 2.98
C MET A 38 5.79 0.08 3.91
N VAL A 39 5.47 -1.21 3.80
CA VAL A 39 4.56 -1.87 4.73
C VAL A 39 5.19 -1.96 6.13
N GLY A 40 6.46 -2.35 6.22
CA GLY A 40 7.18 -2.39 7.50
C GLY A 40 7.22 -1.01 8.19
N GLN A 41 7.44 0.06 7.43
CA GLN A 41 7.38 1.42 7.97
C GLN A 41 5.96 1.81 8.42
N MET A 42 4.94 1.46 7.63
CA MET A 42 3.53 1.68 7.99
C MET A 42 3.16 1.01 9.31
N ASP A 43 3.62 -0.22 9.50
CA ASP A 43 3.40 -1.00 10.73
C ASP A 43 4.19 -0.42 11.91
N ALA A 44 5.44 0.00 11.69
CA ALA A 44 6.29 0.62 12.71
C ALA A 44 5.74 1.96 13.22
N GLU A 45 5.07 2.73 12.35
CA GLU A 45 4.37 3.97 12.71
C GLU A 45 3.02 3.73 13.39
N GLY A 46 2.56 2.47 13.47
CA GLY A 46 1.34 2.09 14.19
C GLY A 46 0.04 2.44 13.46
N PHE A 47 0.07 2.56 12.13
CA PHE A 47 -1.16 2.79 11.37
C PHE A 47 -2.10 1.57 11.41
N GLY A 48 -3.41 1.84 11.39
CA GLY A 48 -4.43 0.79 11.42
C GLY A 48 -4.46 -0.05 10.12
N ALA A 49 -4.96 -1.29 10.25
CA ALA A 49 -5.19 -2.16 9.10
C ALA A 49 -6.45 -1.74 8.31
N CYS A 50 -6.48 -1.92 6.99
CA CYS A 50 -7.67 -1.63 6.20
C CYS A 50 -8.85 -2.54 6.58
N THR A 51 -10.03 -1.95 6.82
CA THR A 51 -11.30 -2.68 7.08
C THR A 51 -12.28 -2.65 5.90
N ASN A 52 -11.83 -2.21 4.72
CA ASN A 52 -12.63 -2.10 3.48
C ASN A 52 -13.88 -1.21 3.58
N THR A 53 -13.84 -0.17 4.42
CA THR A 53 -14.96 0.78 4.58
C THR A 53 -15.15 1.70 3.35
N GLY A 54 -14.07 2.03 2.65
CA GLY A 54 -14.10 2.79 1.40
C GLY A 54 -14.14 4.32 1.51
N GLU A 55 -14.21 4.87 2.73
CA GLU A 55 -14.18 6.32 2.99
C GLU A 55 -12.93 7.01 2.42
N CYS A 56 -11.80 6.31 2.43
CA CYS A 56 -10.51 6.87 2.02
C CYS A 56 -10.41 7.16 0.52
N GLU A 57 -11.11 6.41 -0.34
CA GLU A 57 -11.22 6.64 -1.79
C GLU A 57 -12.18 7.78 -2.08
N ALA A 58 -13.37 7.76 -1.46
CA ALA A 58 -14.38 8.82 -1.64
C ALA A 58 -13.87 10.20 -1.21
N ALA A 59 -13.05 10.28 -0.17
CA ALA A 59 -12.48 11.53 0.33
C ALA A 59 -11.20 11.97 -0.41
N CYS A 60 -10.66 11.17 -1.35
CA CYS A 60 -9.37 11.47 -1.97
C CYS A 60 -9.51 12.48 -3.11
N PRO A 61 -8.90 13.69 -3.02
CA PRO A 61 -8.97 14.69 -4.10
C PRO A 61 -8.23 14.25 -5.38
N ALA A 62 -7.29 13.30 -5.25
CA ALA A 62 -6.54 12.75 -6.37
C ALA A 62 -7.22 11.52 -7.02
N GLY A 63 -8.42 11.12 -6.55
CA GLY A 63 -9.17 10.01 -7.14
C GLY A 63 -8.45 8.65 -7.06
N ILE A 64 -7.68 8.42 -5.99
CA ILE A 64 -6.94 7.16 -5.81
C ILE A 64 -7.92 6.04 -5.44
N SER A 65 -7.96 4.99 -6.25
CA SER A 65 -8.83 3.84 -6.00
C SER A 65 -8.26 2.85 -4.97
N ILE A 66 -9.15 2.19 -4.21
CA ILE A 66 -8.86 1.07 -3.29
C ILE A 66 -8.18 -0.11 -3.99
N GLU A 67 -8.27 -0.25 -5.32
CA GLU A 67 -7.52 -1.25 -6.07
C GLU A 67 -6.00 -1.20 -5.80
N ASN A 68 -5.48 -0.03 -5.43
CA ASN A 68 -4.09 0.11 -5.01
C ASN A 68 -3.76 -0.67 -3.74
N ILE A 69 -4.70 -0.80 -2.80
CA ILE A 69 -4.55 -1.63 -1.60
C ILE A 69 -4.48 -3.10 -2.01
N ALA A 70 -5.36 -3.54 -2.91
CA ALA A 70 -5.35 -4.91 -3.41
C ALA A 70 -4.02 -5.25 -4.11
N ARG A 71 -3.48 -4.32 -4.91
CA ARG A 71 -2.17 -4.49 -5.56
C ARG A 71 -1.04 -4.57 -4.54
N MET A 72 -1.03 -3.67 -3.55
CA MET A 72 -0.05 -3.69 -2.46
C MET A 72 -0.03 -5.04 -1.75
N ASN A 73 -1.20 -5.57 -1.38
CA ASN A 73 -1.31 -6.85 -0.69
C ASN A 73 -0.77 -8.01 -1.55
N ARG A 74 -1.02 -7.99 -2.87
CA ARG A 74 -0.47 -9.00 -3.80
C ARG A 74 1.05 -8.91 -3.91
N GLU A 75 1.58 -7.69 -4.05
CA GLU A 75 3.03 -7.47 -4.13
C GLU A 75 3.71 -7.81 -2.80
N TYR A 76 3.10 -7.48 -1.66
CA TYR A 76 3.60 -7.83 -0.33
C TYR A 76 3.62 -9.34 -0.12
N LEU A 77 2.54 -10.04 -0.47
CA LEU A 77 2.48 -11.51 -0.38
C LEU A 77 3.55 -12.15 -1.27
N LYS A 78 3.66 -11.70 -2.52
CA LYS A 78 4.68 -12.18 -3.46
C LYS A 78 6.08 -11.96 -2.89
N ALA A 79 6.38 -10.73 -2.44
CA ALA A 79 7.67 -10.39 -1.86
C ALA A 79 7.99 -11.24 -0.63
N THR A 80 7.04 -11.43 0.27
CA THR A 80 7.21 -12.25 1.49
C THR A 80 7.49 -13.72 1.17
N LEU A 81 6.89 -14.25 0.09
CA LEU A 81 7.08 -15.65 -0.32
C LEU A 81 8.36 -15.87 -1.15
N THR A 82 8.89 -14.84 -1.82
CA THR A 82 10.04 -14.97 -2.73
C THR A 82 11.32 -14.31 -2.24
N ALA A 83 11.25 -13.38 -1.28
CA ALA A 83 12.43 -12.79 -0.69
C ALA A 83 13.13 -13.85 0.17
N ALA A 84 14.38 -14.15 -0.16
CA ALA A 84 15.25 -14.94 0.73
C ALA A 84 15.47 -14.15 2.03
N PRO A 85 15.57 -14.83 3.19
CA PRO A 85 15.80 -14.20 4.49
C PRO A 85 17.10 -13.40 4.55
#